data_AF-A0A8S2X6M9-F1
#
_entry.id   AF-A0A8S2X6M9-F1
#
_cell.length_a   1.000
_cell.length_b   1.000
_cell.length_c   1.000
_cell.angle_alpha   90.00
_cell.angle_beta   90.00
_cell.angle_gamma   90.00
#
_symmetry.space_group_name_H-M   'P 1'
#
loop_
_entity.id
_entity.type
_entity.pdbx_description
1 polymer ?
#
loop_
_entity_poly.entity_id
_entity_poly.type
_entity_poly.pdbx_seq_one_letter_code
_entity_poly.pdbx_strand_id
1 'polypeptide(L)'
;GIDALINRLADLYSDRVREIFPKMKHDIQKKLKEVRDQLEKLPPSLETASARLTKYYELAEFYIDKILKQRFTSSSDGRHPISLINNLHIKFKQFENVIHGQSRELFTDKYRVKVRDAMSACFGEQLPNFLPHPVLKRLIGEKLDQLWTVATLLINECFHKTMSILLENDREECHDDILLLKLLPLFRHIAIDYLNDKKQAINDQLKELIRLEKHDPYTLNHYYMDTITKFKDYLAQKRAENGVKKSSSSTTDYDDILMFDSVSNDDQAVQDMLVSIYTY
;
A
#
# COMPACT_ATOMS: atom_id res chain seq x y z
N GLY A 1 45.55 84.35 -0.19
CA GLY A 1 44.33 84.95 -0.78
C GLY A 1 43.23 83.91 -0.78
N ILE A 2 41.97 84.35 -0.66
CA ILE A 2 40.79 83.49 -0.61
C ILE A 2 40.74 82.53 -1.82
N ASP A 3 41.19 82.96 -2.99
CA ASP A 3 41.25 82.14 -4.21
C ASP A 3 42.17 80.93 -4.10
N ALA A 4 43.30 81.05 -3.38
CA ALA A 4 44.19 79.93 -3.13
C ALA A 4 43.57 78.89 -2.18
N LEU A 5 42.69 79.34 -1.28
CA LEU A 5 41.92 78.44 -0.40
C LEU A 5 40.84 77.71 -1.20
N ILE A 6 40.14 78.40 -2.10
CA ILE A 6 39.12 77.83 -2.99
C ILE A 6 39.73 76.75 -3.88
N ASN A 7 40.86 77.04 -4.54
CA ASN A 7 41.54 76.07 -5.40
C ASN A 7 42.01 74.85 -4.61
N ARG A 8 42.59 75.05 -3.42
CA ARG A 8 43.05 73.94 -2.59
C ARG A 8 41.91 73.10 -2.03
N LEU A 9 40.75 73.71 -1.76
CA LEU A 9 39.53 73.00 -1.38
C LEU A 9 39.00 72.16 -2.55
N ALA A 10 39.00 72.73 -3.77
CA ALA A 10 38.58 72.04 -4.98
C ALA A 10 39.49 70.85 -5.30
N ASP A 11 40.81 70.99 -5.15
CA ASP A 11 41.77 69.89 -5.32
C ASP A 11 41.52 68.78 -4.29
N LEU A 12 41.31 69.15 -3.03
CA LEU A 12 41.05 68.19 -1.94
C LEU A 12 39.72 67.45 -2.13
N TYR A 13 38.69 68.13 -2.65
CA TYR A 13 37.44 67.48 -3.06
C TYR A 13 37.65 66.58 -4.28
N SER A 14 38.43 67.00 -5.28
CA SER A 14 38.73 66.22 -6.47
C SER A 14 39.47 64.92 -6.12
N ASP A 15 40.47 65.00 -5.24
CA ASP A 15 41.22 63.84 -4.75
C ASP A 15 40.33 62.90 -3.93
N ARG A 16 39.48 63.46 -3.07
CA ARG A 16 38.54 62.68 -2.27
C ARG A 16 37.47 62.00 -3.13
N VAL A 17 36.98 62.67 -4.18
CA VAL A 17 36.10 62.06 -5.18
C VAL A 17 36.83 60.94 -5.91
N ARG A 18 38.08 61.17 -6.34
CA ARG A 18 38.89 60.15 -7.04
C ARG A 18 39.14 58.90 -6.19
N GLU A 19 39.24 59.04 -4.87
CA GLU A 19 39.40 57.91 -3.95
C GLU A 19 38.09 57.18 -3.62
N ILE A 20 36.99 57.91 -3.45
CA ILE A 20 35.70 57.35 -3.04
C ILE A 20 34.95 56.73 -4.22
N PHE A 21 35.08 57.29 -5.43
CA PHE A 21 34.30 56.86 -6.59
C PHE A 21 34.54 55.37 -6.97
N PRO A 22 35.78 54.85 -6.96
CA PRO A 22 36.03 53.42 -7.20
C PRO A 22 35.39 52.52 -6.14
N LYS A 23 35.43 52.92 -4.86
CA LYS A 23 34.80 52.18 -3.75
C LYS A 23 33.28 52.14 -3.93
N MET A 24 32.68 53.30 -4.21
CA MET A 24 31.25 53.42 -4.47
C MET A 24 30.82 52.62 -5.72
N LYS A 25 31.63 52.62 -6.79
CA LYS A 25 31.38 51.79 -7.98
C LYS A 25 31.39 50.30 -7.63
N HIS A 26 32.36 49.85 -6.83
CA HIS A 26 32.44 48.46 -6.38
C HIS A 26 31.21 48.06 -5.54
N ASP A 27 30.80 48.91 -4.60
CA ASP A 27 29.63 48.66 -3.75
C ASP A 27 28.33 48.60 -4.57
N ILE A 28 28.18 49.48 -5.56
CA ILE A 28 27.05 49.45 -6.50
C ILE A 28 27.07 48.15 -7.29
N GLN A 29 28.23 47.73 -7.83
CA GLN A 29 28.33 46.49 -8.58
C GLN A 29 28.01 45.26 -7.72
N LYS A 30 28.47 45.25 -6.47
CA LYS A 30 28.17 44.19 -5.51
C LYS A 30 26.67 44.12 -5.23
N LYS A 31 26.03 45.24 -4.89
CA LYS A 31 24.57 45.30 -4.69
C LYS A 31 23.79 44.90 -5.94
N LEU A 32 24.25 45.32 -7.12
CA LEU A 32 23.60 45.00 -8.38
C LEU A 32 23.68 43.49 -8.67
N LYS A 33 24.79 42.84 -8.32
CA LYS A 33 24.90 41.38 -8.36
C LYS A 33 23.95 40.71 -7.38
N GLU A 34 23.92 41.14 -6.12
CA GLU A 34 23.02 40.60 -5.10
C GLU A 34 21.53 40.73 -5.50
N VAL A 35 21.14 41.87 -6.07
CA VAL A 35 19.77 42.10 -6.56
C VAL A 35 19.46 41.24 -7.79
N ARG A 36 20.42 41.04 -8.70
CA ARG A 36 20.25 40.12 -9.83
C ARG A 36 20.07 38.68 -9.36
N ASP A 37 20.89 38.22 -8.42
CA ASP A 37 20.80 36.88 -7.85
C ASP A 37 19.45 36.67 -7.13
N GLN A 38 18.88 37.73 -6.52
CA GLN A 38 17.52 37.70 -5.95
C GLN A 38 16.43 37.73 -7.03
N LEU A 39 16.63 38.47 -8.12
CA LEU A 39 15.68 38.56 -9.22
C LEU A 39 15.58 37.23 -10.00
N GLU A 40 16.69 36.50 -10.15
CA GLU A 40 16.71 35.17 -10.76
C GLU A 40 15.90 34.13 -9.95
N LYS A 41 15.76 34.34 -8.63
CA LYS A 41 14.92 33.50 -7.76
C LYS A 41 13.44 33.85 -7.83
N LEU A 42 13.09 34.99 -8.43
CA LEU A 42 11.69 35.37 -8.60
C LEU A 42 11.14 34.72 -9.88
N PRO A 43 9.90 34.24 -9.84
CA PRO A 43 9.29 33.65 -11.02
C PRO A 43 9.17 34.69 -12.16
N PRO A 44 9.22 34.24 -13.42
CA PRO A 44 9.06 35.11 -14.59
C PRO A 44 7.69 35.82 -14.56
N SER A 45 7.56 36.95 -15.27
CA SER A 45 6.30 37.70 -15.30
C SER A 45 5.18 36.87 -15.94
N LEU A 46 4.21 36.46 -15.12
CA LEU A 46 3.08 35.62 -15.53
C LEU A 46 1.85 36.47 -15.95
N GLU A 47 2.08 37.50 -16.77
CA GLU A 47 1.05 38.49 -17.13
C GLU A 47 -0.05 37.90 -18.01
N THR A 48 0.32 37.04 -18.97
CA THR A 48 -0.65 36.42 -19.88
C THR A 48 -1.23 35.13 -19.31
N ALA A 49 -2.48 34.83 -19.67
CA ALA A 49 -3.14 33.59 -19.27
C ALA A 49 -2.40 32.34 -19.78
N SER A 50 -1.86 32.42 -21.00
CA SER A 50 -1.06 31.33 -21.58
C SER A 50 0.22 31.09 -20.80
N ALA A 51 0.95 32.14 -20.39
CA ALA A 51 2.17 31.98 -19.61
C ALA A 51 1.90 31.35 -18.23
N ARG A 52 0.80 31.74 -17.57
CA ARG A 52 0.35 31.11 -16.32
C ARG A 52 0.09 29.62 -16.48
N LEU A 53 -0.61 29.23 -17.54
CA LEU A 53 -0.95 27.84 -17.79
C LEU A 53 0.30 27.00 -18.10
N THR A 54 1.20 27.51 -18.95
CA THR A 54 2.47 26.84 -19.24
C THR A 54 3.29 26.61 -17.98
N LYS A 55 3.43 27.64 -17.12
CA LYS A 55 4.17 27.49 -15.86
C LYS A 55 3.48 26.52 -14.90
N TYR A 56 2.15 26.52 -14.84
CA TYR A 56 1.42 25.53 -14.05
C TYR A 56 1.71 24.09 -14.49
N TYR A 57 1.72 23.82 -15.80
CA TYR A 57 2.04 22.49 -16.31
C TYR A 57 3.48 22.08 -16.00
N GLU A 58 4.44 22.99 -16.16
CA GLU A 58 5.84 22.76 -15.80
C GLU A 58 5.99 22.38 -14.31
N LEU A 59 5.31 23.11 -13.42
CA LEU A 59 5.33 22.84 -11.99
C LEU A 59 4.63 21.51 -11.64
N ALA A 60 3.53 21.19 -12.31
CA ALA A 60 2.81 19.94 -12.11
C ALA A 60 3.63 18.74 -12.60
N GLU A 61 4.28 18.84 -13.76
CA GLU A 61 5.18 17.83 -14.30
C GLU A 61 6.38 17.62 -13.38
N PHE A 62 6.98 18.70 -12.88
CA PHE A 62 8.03 18.62 -11.87
C PHE A 62 7.57 17.88 -10.62
N TYR A 63 6.39 18.22 -10.08
CA TYR A 63 5.83 17.55 -8.91
C TYR A 63 5.59 16.05 -9.16
N ILE A 64 5.07 15.69 -10.33
CA ILE A 64 4.81 14.29 -10.67
C ILE A 64 6.13 13.52 -10.83
N ASP A 65 7.09 14.07 -11.58
CA ASP A 65 8.27 13.32 -11.99
C ASP A 65 9.39 13.31 -10.96
N LYS A 66 9.58 14.42 -10.24
CA LYS A 66 10.66 14.55 -9.24
C LYS A 66 10.19 14.16 -7.85
N ILE A 67 8.97 14.53 -7.46
CA ILE A 67 8.50 14.27 -6.11
C ILE A 67 7.73 12.95 -6.04
N LEU A 68 6.63 12.80 -6.79
CA LEU A 68 5.76 11.63 -6.67
C LEU A 68 6.43 10.35 -7.19
N LYS A 69 6.94 10.35 -8.43
CA LYS A 69 7.57 9.15 -9.01
C LYS A 69 8.74 8.69 -8.14
N GLN A 70 9.62 9.59 -7.73
CA GLN A 70 10.76 9.25 -6.88
C GLN A 70 10.31 8.57 -5.57
N ARG A 71 9.25 9.07 -4.91
CA ARG A 71 8.71 8.45 -3.70
C ARG A 71 8.12 7.06 -3.93
N PHE A 72 7.52 6.83 -5.08
CA PHE A 72 6.91 5.53 -5.41
C PHE A 72 7.92 4.49 -5.94
N THR A 73 8.94 4.92 -6.68
CA THR A 73 9.84 4.01 -7.42
C THR A 73 11.23 3.87 -6.82
N SER A 74 11.70 4.80 -5.98
CA SER A 74 13.12 4.81 -5.59
C SER A 74 13.47 3.69 -4.61
N SER A 75 14.39 2.83 -5.06
CA SER A 75 15.12 1.86 -4.23
C SER A 75 16.56 2.30 -3.94
N SER A 76 17.02 3.46 -4.41
CA SER A 76 18.42 3.85 -4.32
C SER A 76 18.59 5.36 -4.21
N ASP A 77 18.53 5.85 -2.99
CA ASP A 77 19.48 6.85 -2.50
C ASP A 77 19.42 6.73 -0.99
N GLY A 78 20.56 6.56 -0.32
CA GLY A 78 20.66 6.27 1.12
C GLY A 78 20.05 7.33 2.06
N ARG A 79 19.29 8.29 1.52
CA ARG A 79 18.52 9.32 2.23
C ARG A 79 17.04 8.95 2.44
N HIS A 80 16.45 8.06 1.64
CA HIS A 80 15.03 7.69 1.78
C HIS A 80 14.85 6.21 2.15
N PRO A 81 14.13 5.91 3.25
CA PRO A 81 13.99 4.55 3.75
C PRO A 81 12.99 3.75 2.91
N ILE A 82 13.47 2.78 2.14
CA ILE A 82 12.71 1.66 1.54
C ILE A 82 11.55 2.10 0.62
N SER A 83 11.63 1.79 -0.69
CA SER A 83 10.55 1.98 -1.66
C SER A 83 9.16 1.62 -1.12
N LEU A 84 8.12 2.44 -1.41
CA LEU A 84 6.73 2.13 -1.03
C LEU A 84 6.34 0.71 -1.47
N ILE A 85 6.78 0.29 -2.66
CA ILE A 85 6.51 -1.04 -3.22
C ILE A 85 7.03 -2.14 -2.29
N ASN A 86 8.26 -1.99 -1.78
CA ASN A 86 8.85 -2.95 -0.85
C ASN A 86 8.11 -2.98 0.50
N ASN A 87 7.70 -1.82 1.01
CA ASN A 87 6.90 -1.74 2.23
C ASN A 87 5.53 -2.43 2.05
N LEU A 88 4.86 -2.18 0.93
CA LEU A 88 3.59 -2.84 0.60
C LEU A 88 3.79 -4.34 0.45
N HIS A 89 4.86 -4.79 -0.21
CA HIS A 89 5.18 -6.20 -0.34
C HIS A 89 5.38 -6.90 1.01
N ILE A 90 6.10 -6.26 1.94
CA ILE A 90 6.25 -6.78 3.31
C ILE A 90 4.89 -6.90 4.00
N LYS A 91 3.99 -5.92 3.81
CA LYS A 91 2.64 -5.96 4.35
C LYS A 91 1.79 -7.07 3.77
N PHE A 92 1.88 -7.31 2.45
CA PHE A 92 1.21 -8.45 1.82
C PHE A 92 1.75 -9.79 2.33
N LYS A 93 3.05 -9.94 2.54
CA LYS A 93 3.63 -11.13 3.18
C LYS A 93 3.17 -11.33 4.63
N GLN A 94 3.05 -10.25 5.40
CA GLN A 94 2.49 -10.32 6.75
C GLN A 94 1.02 -10.76 6.72
N PHE A 95 0.25 -10.24 5.77
CA PHE A 95 -1.13 -10.65 5.55
C PHE A 95 -1.25 -12.14 5.20
N GLU A 96 -0.41 -12.63 4.28
CA GLU A 96 -0.34 -14.05 3.92
C GLU A 96 -0.10 -14.95 5.15
N ASN A 97 0.82 -14.56 6.03
CA ASN A 97 1.05 -15.28 7.29
C ASN A 97 -0.18 -15.28 8.23
N VAL A 98 -0.93 -14.18 8.28
CA VAL A 98 -2.17 -14.11 9.07
C VAL A 98 -3.23 -15.04 8.49
N ILE A 99 -3.38 -15.07 7.16
CA ILE A 99 -4.32 -15.97 6.47
C ILE A 99 -3.93 -17.43 6.71
N HIS A 100 -2.64 -17.80 6.56
CA HIS A 100 -2.17 -19.14 6.90
C HIS A 100 -2.47 -19.52 8.36
N GLY A 101 -2.34 -18.58 9.30
CA GLY A 101 -2.74 -18.79 10.69
C GLY A 101 -4.23 -19.07 10.85
N GLN A 102 -5.09 -18.34 10.13
CA GLN A 102 -6.54 -18.56 10.13
C GLN A 102 -6.95 -19.89 9.48
N SER A 103 -6.25 -20.31 8.41
CA SER A 103 -6.46 -21.61 7.78
C SER A 103 -6.07 -22.76 8.71
N ARG A 104 -4.99 -22.62 9.49
CA ARG A 104 -4.60 -23.60 10.51
C ARG A 104 -5.63 -23.75 11.64
N GLU A 105 -6.38 -22.69 11.95
CA GLU A 105 -7.44 -22.74 12.98
C GLU A 105 -8.53 -23.78 12.64
N LEU A 106 -8.82 -23.98 11.34
CA LEU A 106 -9.84 -24.94 10.87
C LEU A 106 -9.59 -26.36 11.37
N PHE A 107 -8.34 -26.71 11.61
CA PHE A 107 -7.92 -28.06 12.01
C PHE A 107 -7.79 -28.23 13.52
N THR A 108 -8.00 -27.17 14.31
CA THR A 108 -7.94 -27.24 15.78
C THR A 108 -9.12 -28.02 16.35
N ASP A 109 -8.90 -28.76 17.44
CA ASP A 109 -9.96 -29.52 18.11
C ASP A 109 -11.16 -28.65 18.51
N LYS A 110 -10.90 -27.39 18.87
CA LYS A 110 -11.94 -26.41 19.16
C LYS A 110 -12.85 -26.15 17.94
N TYR A 111 -12.26 -25.99 16.76
CA TYR A 111 -13.04 -25.77 15.54
C TYR A 111 -13.78 -27.04 15.12
N ARG A 112 -13.18 -28.22 15.32
CA ARG A 112 -13.86 -29.51 15.08
C ARG A 112 -15.11 -29.69 15.93
N VAL A 113 -15.01 -29.41 17.24
CA VAL A 113 -16.17 -29.45 18.14
C VAL A 113 -17.25 -28.48 17.65
N LYS A 114 -16.87 -27.26 17.26
CA LYS A 114 -17.81 -26.29 16.68
C LYS A 114 -18.52 -26.81 15.43
N VAL A 115 -17.82 -27.47 14.52
CA VAL A 115 -18.44 -28.07 13.31
C VAL A 115 -19.35 -29.23 13.69
N ARG A 116 -18.93 -30.10 14.61
CA ARG A 116 -19.75 -31.22 15.10
C ARG A 116 -21.05 -30.74 15.74
N ASP A 117 -20.98 -29.72 16.59
CA ASP A 117 -22.14 -29.13 17.26
C ASP A 117 -23.07 -28.43 16.25
N ALA A 118 -22.49 -27.76 15.25
CA ALA A 118 -23.24 -27.14 14.16
C ALA A 118 -23.98 -28.16 13.29
N MET A 119 -23.36 -29.31 13.00
CA MET A 119 -23.98 -30.40 12.26
C MET A 119 -25.04 -31.09 13.11
N SER A 120 -24.79 -31.27 14.42
CA SER A 120 -25.73 -31.95 15.31
C SER A 120 -27.03 -31.18 15.52
N ALA A 121 -26.95 -29.84 15.56
CA ALA A 121 -28.11 -28.95 15.61
C ALA A 121 -29.02 -29.01 14.37
N CYS A 122 -28.51 -29.53 13.24
CA CYS A 122 -29.27 -29.68 11.99
C CYS A 122 -29.75 -31.12 11.73
N PHE A 123 -29.49 -32.08 12.63
CA PHE A 123 -30.02 -33.44 12.48
C PHE A 123 -31.54 -33.44 12.69
N GLY A 124 -32.27 -33.62 11.58
CA GLY A 124 -33.75 -33.69 11.57
C GLY A 124 -34.36 -33.14 10.27
N GLU A 125 -33.68 -32.20 9.62
CA GLU A 125 -34.16 -31.55 8.38
C GLU A 125 -33.55 -32.15 7.10
N GLN A 126 -32.66 -33.14 7.21
CA GLN A 126 -31.79 -33.58 6.12
C GLN A 126 -31.86 -35.06 5.80
N LEU A 127 -31.58 -35.38 4.54
CA LEU A 127 -31.47 -36.75 4.05
C LEU A 127 -30.23 -37.43 4.66
N PRO A 128 -30.34 -38.71 5.07
CA PRO A 128 -29.19 -39.50 5.49
C PRO A 128 -28.10 -39.48 4.42
N ASN A 129 -26.83 -39.34 4.83
CA ASN A 129 -25.61 -39.34 3.98
C ASN A 129 -25.31 -38.07 3.16
N PHE A 130 -26.05 -36.97 3.34
CA PHE A 130 -25.72 -35.70 2.67
C PHE A 130 -25.09 -34.69 3.63
N LEU A 131 -24.12 -33.92 3.13
CA LEU A 131 -23.51 -32.84 3.90
C LEU A 131 -24.52 -31.69 4.11
N PRO A 132 -24.65 -31.18 5.34
CA PRO A 132 -25.52 -30.04 5.63
C PRO A 132 -25.10 -28.75 4.89
N HIS A 133 -25.64 -28.49 3.69
CA HIS A 133 -25.33 -27.27 2.93
C HIS A 133 -25.57 -25.96 3.71
N PRO A 134 -26.65 -25.82 4.52
CA PRO A 134 -26.82 -24.63 5.36
C PRO A 134 -25.70 -24.42 6.38
N VAL A 135 -25.14 -25.50 6.92
CA VAL A 135 -24.01 -25.44 7.88
C VAL A 135 -22.74 -25.03 7.16
N LEU A 136 -22.47 -25.61 5.98
CA LEU A 136 -21.33 -25.25 5.14
C LEU A 136 -21.37 -23.75 4.79
N LYS A 137 -22.50 -23.27 4.27
CA LYS A 137 -22.70 -21.87 3.91
C LYS A 137 -22.51 -20.93 5.10
N ARG A 138 -23.03 -21.29 6.28
CA ARG A 138 -22.85 -20.50 7.50
C ARG A 138 -21.38 -20.41 7.92
N LEU A 139 -20.68 -21.55 7.97
CA LEU A 139 -19.28 -21.61 8.42
C LEU A 139 -18.32 -20.91 7.44
N ILE A 140 -18.56 -21.08 6.13
CA ILE A 140 -17.87 -20.29 5.09
C ILE A 140 -18.14 -18.79 5.29
N GLY A 141 -19.40 -18.41 5.50
CA GLY A 141 -19.77 -17.02 5.73
C GLY A 141 -19.06 -16.38 6.93
N GLU A 142 -18.94 -17.12 8.03
CA GLU A 142 -18.18 -16.71 9.23
C GLU A 142 -16.68 -16.54 8.93
N LYS A 143 -16.09 -17.42 8.11
CA LYS A 143 -14.68 -17.27 7.68
C LYS A 143 -14.48 -16.10 6.72
N LEU A 144 -15.42 -15.86 5.81
CA LEU A 144 -15.41 -14.68 4.95
C LEU A 144 -15.54 -13.37 5.74
N ASP A 145 -16.28 -13.35 6.86
CA ASP A 145 -16.34 -12.21 7.79
C ASP A 145 -14.99 -11.93 8.48
N GLN A 146 -14.31 -13.00 8.90
CA GLN A 146 -12.96 -12.90 9.48
C GLN A 146 -11.98 -12.36 8.43
N LEU A 147 -12.01 -12.90 7.22
CA LEU A 147 -11.19 -12.45 6.10
C LEU A 147 -11.44 -10.97 5.78
N TRP A 148 -12.70 -10.54 5.74
CA TRP A 148 -13.06 -9.13 5.51
C TRP A 148 -12.43 -8.19 6.54
N THR A 149 -12.46 -8.60 7.80
CA THR A 149 -11.90 -7.81 8.92
C THR A 149 -10.40 -7.60 8.71
N VAL A 150 -9.66 -8.66 8.38
CA VAL A 150 -8.21 -8.57 8.12
C VAL A 150 -7.92 -7.78 6.84
N ALA A 151 -8.68 -8.01 5.77
CA ALA A 151 -8.53 -7.29 4.51
C ALA A 151 -8.75 -5.78 4.68
N THR A 152 -9.78 -5.38 5.43
CA THR A 152 -10.07 -3.97 5.73
C THR A 152 -8.93 -3.31 6.52
N LEU A 153 -8.35 -4.02 7.48
CA LEU A 153 -7.17 -3.54 8.22
C LEU A 153 -5.98 -3.34 7.28
N LEU A 154 -5.68 -4.31 6.41
CA LEU A 154 -4.61 -4.20 5.43
C LEU A 154 -4.81 -3.00 4.49
N ILE A 155 -6.03 -2.81 3.95
CA ILE A 155 -6.36 -1.67 3.08
C ILE A 155 -6.08 -0.36 3.84
N ASN A 156 -6.59 -0.23 5.06
CA ASN A 156 -6.37 0.97 5.88
C ASN A 156 -4.88 1.25 6.12
N GLU A 157 -4.09 0.23 6.46
CA GLU A 157 -2.65 0.37 6.67
C GLU A 157 -1.92 0.79 5.39
N CYS A 158 -2.22 0.17 4.25
CA CYS A 158 -1.60 0.49 2.96
C CYS A 158 -1.90 1.95 2.55
N PHE A 159 -3.15 2.38 2.68
CA PHE A 159 -3.55 3.76 2.37
C PHE A 159 -2.93 4.76 3.35
N HIS A 160 -2.93 4.46 4.65
CA HIS A 160 -2.29 5.32 5.65
C HIS A 160 -0.80 5.50 5.38
N LYS A 161 -0.08 4.41 5.05
CA LYS A 161 1.34 4.48 4.70
C LYS A 161 1.59 5.31 3.46
N THR A 162 0.78 5.12 2.42
CA THR A 162 0.87 5.90 1.17
C THR A 162 0.64 7.39 1.45
N MET A 163 -0.34 7.72 2.27
CA MET A 163 -0.64 9.10 2.69
C MET A 163 0.52 9.75 3.44
N SER A 164 1.12 9.01 4.39
CA SER A 164 2.25 9.49 5.18
C SER A 164 3.44 9.83 4.27
N ILE A 165 3.72 9.00 3.26
CA ILE A 165 4.77 9.26 2.27
C ILE A 165 4.44 10.50 1.43
N LEU A 166 3.18 10.78 1.09
CA LEU A 166 2.81 12.01 0.37
C LEU A 166 2.98 13.28 1.22
N LEU A 167 2.84 13.16 2.54
CA LEU A 167 2.96 14.28 3.47
C LEU A 167 4.39 14.57 3.93
N GLU A 168 5.33 13.64 3.73
CA GLU A 168 6.76 13.84 4.03
C GLU A 168 7.28 15.15 3.39
N ASN A 169 8.12 15.89 4.11
CA ASN A 169 8.47 17.29 3.81
C ASN A 169 9.29 17.41 2.51
N ASP A 170 8.74 18.11 1.51
CA ASP A 170 9.40 18.45 0.23
C ASP A 170 10.34 19.67 0.32
N ARG A 171 10.65 20.14 1.53
CA ARG A 171 11.31 21.44 1.71
C ARG A 171 12.70 21.49 1.09
N GLU A 172 13.41 20.37 1.02
CA GLU A 172 14.74 20.30 0.40
C GLU A 172 14.69 20.26 -1.13
N GLU A 173 13.62 19.76 -1.75
CA GLU A 173 13.49 19.69 -3.22
C GLU A 173 12.80 20.93 -3.81
N CYS A 174 12.01 21.64 -3.00
CA CYS A 174 11.20 22.79 -3.44
C CYS A 174 11.77 24.16 -3.01
N HIS A 175 12.95 24.22 -2.40
CA HIS A 175 13.47 25.45 -1.77
C HIS A 175 13.65 26.64 -2.72
N ASP A 176 13.83 26.37 -4.02
CA ASP A 176 14.17 27.40 -5.01
C ASP A 176 12.95 27.96 -5.78
N ASP A 177 11.76 27.35 -5.68
CA ASP A 177 10.56 27.82 -6.40
C ASP A 177 9.41 28.18 -5.44
N ILE A 178 9.20 29.49 -5.26
CA ILE A 178 8.16 30.06 -4.38
C ILE A 178 6.75 29.66 -4.85
N LEU A 179 6.52 29.52 -6.16
CA LEU A 179 5.20 29.13 -6.69
C LEU A 179 4.92 27.67 -6.37
N LEU A 180 5.93 26.80 -6.53
CA LEU A 180 5.80 25.39 -6.16
C LEU A 180 5.48 25.24 -4.68
N LEU A 181 6.17 25.96 -3.79
CA LEU A 181 5.91 25.93 -2.35
C LEU A 181 4.47 26.34 -1.99
N LYS A 182 3.88 27.29 -2.73
CA LYS A 182 2.49 27.72 -2.54
C LYS A 182 1.48 26.72 -3.09
N LEU A 183 1.79 26.02 -4.19
CA LEU A 183 0.92 25.04 -4.82
C LEU A 183 1.01 23.66 -4.16
N LEU A 184 2.10 23.36 -3.46
CA LEU A 184 2.36 22.06 -2.85
C LEU A 184 1.22 21.59 -1.92
N PRO A 185 0.63 22.42 -1.03
CA PRO A 185 -0.51 21.99 -0.22
C PRO A 185 -1.73 21.60 -1.06
N LEU A 186 -1.97 22.30 -2.19
CA LEU A 186 -3.07 21.99 -3.10
C LEU A 186 -2.83 20.66 -3.83
N PHE A 187 -1.62 20.43 -4.34
CA PHE A 187 -1.26 19.15 -4.96
C PHE A 187 -1.40 17.98 -3.99
N ARG A 188 -0.95 18.15 -2.74
CA ARG A 188 -1.11 17.16 -1.68
C ARG A 188 -2.59 16.89 -1.40
N HIS A 189 -3.41 17.94 -1.29
CA HIS A 189 -4.84 17.78 -1.05
C HIS A 189 -5.53 17.00 -2.18
N ILE A 190 -5.25 17.33 -3.44
CA ILE A 190 -5.79 16.61 -4.60
C ILE A 190 -5.37 15.14 -4.60
N ALA A 191 -4.10 14.86 -4.30
CA ALA A 191 -3.60 13.49 -4.24
C ALA A 191 -4.26 12.69 -3.09
N ILE A 192 -4.47 13.33 -1.95
CA ILE A 192 -5.14 12.77 -0.77
C ILE A 192 -6.61 12.44 -1.09
N ASP A 193 -7.33 13.38 -1.69
CA ASP A 193 -8.74 13.19 -2.04
C ASP A 193 -8.89 12.05 -3.04
N TYR A 194 -8.03 12.02 -4.06
CA TYR A 194 -7.97 10.92 -5.02
C TYR A 194 -7.71 9.57 -4.34
N LEU A 195 -6.79 9.51 -3.37
CA LEU A 195 -6.53 8.28 -2.61
C LEU A 195 -7.74 7.85 -1.77
N ASN A 196 -8.45 8.79 -1.15
CA ASN A 196 -9.65 8.48 -0.38
C ASN A 196 -10.77 7.92 -1.27
N ASP A 197 -10.98 8.52 -2.44
CA ASP A 197 -11.95 8.03 -3.42
C ASP A 197 -11.61 6.61 -3.89
N LYS A 198 -10.32 6.35 -4.17
CA LYS A 198 -9.86 5.00 -4.55
C LYS A 198 -9.97 3.99 -3.42
N LYS A 199 -9.68 4.39 -2.18
CA LYS A 199 -9.87 3.55 -0.99
C LYS A 199 -11.33 3.13 -0.86
N GLN A 200 -12.25 4.08 -1.00
CA GLN A 200 -13.68 3.81 -0.91
C GLN A 200 -14.12 2.85 -2.02
N ALA A 201 -13.72 3.11 -3.27
CA ALA A 201 -14.05 2.24 -4.40
C ALA A 201 -13.54 0.80 -4.22
N ILE A 202 -12.30 0.62 -3.73
CA ILE A 202 -11.73 -0.71 -3.46
C ILE A 202 -12.50 -1.42 -2.35
N ASN A 203 -12.84 -0.71 -1.26
CA ASN A 203 -13.64 -1.27 -0.18
C ASN A 203 -15.01 -1.73 -0.68
N ASP A 204 -15.68 -0.92 -1.49
CA ASP A 204 -17.01 -1.26 -2.02
C ASP A 204 -16.94 -2.48 -2.95
N GLN A 205 -15.93 -2.56 -3.81
CA GLN A 205 -15.71 -3.72 -4.70
C GLN A 205 -15.41 -5.00 -3.92
N LEU A 206 -14.52 -4.95 -2.93
CA LEU A 206 -14.16 -6.14 -2.14
C LEU A 206 -15.30 -6.58 -1.23
N LYS A 207 -16.05 -5.63 -0.66
CA LYS A 207 -17.24 -5.93 0.14
C LYS A 207 -18.32 -6.62 -0.71
N GLU A 208 -18.49 -6.16 -1.95
CA GLU A 208 -19.41 -6.80 -2.89
C GLU A 208 -18.95 -8.21 -3.28
N LEU A 209 -17.66 -8.40 -3.51
CA LEU A 209 -17.08 -9.74 -3.77
C LEU A 209 -17.37 -10.70 -2.61
N ILE A 210 -17.12 -10.27 -1.37
CA ILE A 210 -17.43 -11.08 -0.18
C ILE A 210 -18.95 -11.32 -0.05
N ARG A 211 -19.79 -10.35 -0.39
CA ARG A 211 -21.25 -10.52 -0.37
C ARG A 211 -21.71 -11.58 -1.37
N LEU A 212 -21.13 -11.59 -2.58
CA LEU A 212 -21.44 -12.58 -3.60
C LEU A 212 -21.02 -13.99 -3.17
N GLU A 213 -19.79 -14.13 -2.67
CA GLU A 213 -19.26 -15.42 -2.16
C GLU A 213 -20.08 -15.97 -0.98
N LYS A 214 -20.57 -15.10 -0.08
CA LYS A 214 -21.49 -15.52 1.00
C LYS A 214 -22.85 -15.97 0.50
N HIS A 215 -23.35 -15.37 -0.58
CA HIS A 215 -24.68 -15.66 -1.09
C HIS A 215 -24.73 -17.04 -1.74
N ASP A 216 -23.70 -17.40 -2.51
CA ASP A 216 -23.65 -18.67 -3.22
C ASP A 216 -22.21 -19.21 -3.29
N PRO A 217 -21.79 -20.05 -2.32
CA PRO A 217 -20.47 -20.64 -2.33
C PRO A 217 -20.28 -21.55 -3.55
N TYR A 218 -19.48 -21.09 -4.52
CA TYR A 218 -19.25 -21.80 -5.77
C TYR A 218 -18.23 -22.94 -5.60
N THR A 219 -18.73 -24.16 -5.46
CA THR A 219 -17.89 -25.37 -5.27
C THR A 219 -17.52 -26.09 -6.58
N LEU A 220 -17.92 -25.56 -7.74
CA LEU A 220 -17.63 -26.16 -9.06
C LEU A 220 -16.30 -25.68 -9.68
N ASN A 221 -15.45 -25.01 -8.90
CA ASN A 221 -14.11 -24.64 -9.37
C ASN A 221 -13.22 -25.90 -9.49
N HIS A 222 -12.41 -25.97 -10.56
CA HIS A 222 -11.42 -27.03 -10.77
C HIS A 222 -10.50 -27.21 -9.55
N TYR A 223 -10.06 -26.12 -8.92
CA TYR A 223 -9.23 -26.19 -7.72
C TYR A 223 -9.92 -26.92 -6.56
N TYR A 224 -11.23 -26.67 -6.39
CA TYR A 224 -12.02 -27.31 -5.35
C TYR A 224 -12.13 -28.82 -5.59
N MET A 225 -12.50 -29.20 -6.82
CA MET A 225 -12.67 -30.61 -7.19
C MET A 225 -11.35 -31.39 -7.14
N ASP A 226 -10.24 -30.79 -7.57
CA ASP A 226 -8.92 -31.42 -7.54
C ASP A 226 -8.46 -31.67 -6.10
N THR A 227 -8.65 -30.69 -5.22
CA THR A 227 -8.22 -30.78 -3.81
C THR A 227 -9.07 -31.78 -3.03
N ILE A 228 -10.39 -31.80 -3.25
CA ILE A 228 -11.29 -32.82 -2.69
C ILE A 228 -10.92 -34.22 -3.18
N THR A 229 -10.58 -34.36 -4.47
CA THR A 229 -10.19 -35.67 -5.04
C THR A 229 -8.88 -36.15 -4.41
N LYS A 230 -7.87 -35.29 -4.30
CA LYS A 230 -6.61 -35.60 -3.60
C LYS A 230 -6.84 -36.02 -2.15
N PHE A 231 -7.71 -35.32 -1.43
CA PHE A 231 -8.04 -35.66 -0.05
C PHE A 231 -8.71 -37.04 0.06
N LYS A 232 -9.67 -37.34 -0.83
CA LYS A 232 -10.33 -38.65 -0.89
C LYS A 232 -9.33 -39.77 -1.19
N ASP A 233 -8.42 -39.54 -2.13
CA ASP A 233 -7.36 -40.50 -2.47
C ASP A 233 -6.42 -40.74 -1.28
N TYR A 234 -6.05 -39.68 -0.56
CA TYR A 234 -5.24 -39.79 0.66
C TYR A 234 -5.96 -40.59 1.76
N LEU A 235 -7.24 -40.34 2.02
CA LEU A 235 -8.01 -41.13 3.00
C LEU A 235 -8.14 -42.60 2.58
N ALA A 236 -8.32 -42.86 1.28
CA ALA A 236 -8.37 -44.22 0.75
C ALA A 236 -7.02 -44.94 0.93
N GLN A 237 -5.90 -44.24 0.69
CA GLN A 237 -4.55 -44.76 0.93
C GLN A 237 -4.29 -45.02 2.41
N LYS A 238 -4.62 -44.09 3.31
CA LYS A 238 -4.45 -44.26 4.77
C LYS A 238 -5.26 -45.43 5.34
N ARG A 239 -6.47 -45.66 4.81
CA ARG A 239 -7.29 -46.84 5.13
C ARG A 239 -6.67 -48.13 4.61
N ALA A 240 -6.05 -48.10 3.44
CA ALA A 240 -5.34 -49.25 2.86
C ALA A 240 -4.01 -49.54 3.58
N GLU A 241 -3.29 -48.51 4.02
CA GLU A 241 -1.99 -48.61 4.73
C GLU A 241 -2.14 -49.13 6.16
N ASN A 242 -3.27 -48.87 6.83
CA ASN A 242 -3.64 -49.56 8.07
C ASN A 242 -3.88 -51.07 7.88
N GLY A 243 -3.91 -51.58 6.64
CA GLY A 243 -3.92 -53.00 6.28
C GLY A 243 -2.60 -53.53 5.73
N VAL A 244 -1.82 -52.75 4.99
CA VAL A 244 -0.50 -53.16 4.46
C VAL A 244 0.40 -51.94 4.31
N LYS A 245 1.55 -51.91 5.03
CA LYS A 245 2.62 -50.92 4.81
C LYS A 245 3.16 -51.03 3.38
N LYS A 246 3.07 -49.97 2.58
CA LYS A 246 4.17 -49.55 1.69
C LYS A 246 4.00 -48.15 1.10
N SER A 247 5.12 -47.43 1.18
CA SER A 247 5.46 -46.13 0.65
C SER A 247 5.17 -45.92 -0.84
N SER A 248 4.65 -44.74 -1.19
CA SER A 248 5.04 -44.06 -2.42
C SER A 248 4.93 -42.54 -2.28
N SER A 249 6.07 -41.89 -2.53
CA SER A 249 6.24 -40.45 -2.66
C SER A 249 5.39 -39.89 -3.80
N SER A 250 4.46 -39.00 -3.48
CA SER A 250 3.92 -38.04 -4.44
C SER A 250 4.27 -36.64 -3.95
N THR A 251 4.74 -35.82 -4.88
CA THR A 251 5.03 -34.38 -4.73
C THR A 251 3.75 -33.64 -4.39
N THR A 252 3.38 -33.71 -3.13
CA THR A 252 2.33 -32.91 -2.53
C THR A 252 3.02 -31.77 -1.80
N ASP A 253 2.41 -30.58 -1.81
CA ASP A 253 2.89 -29.48 -0.99
C ASP A 253 2.95 -29.96 0.46
N TYR A 254 4.12 -29.84 1.10
CA TYR A 254 4.41 -30.51 2.37
C TYR A 254 3.45 -30.06 3.49
N ASP A 255 2.91 -28.85 3.34
CA ASP A 255 1.90 -28.27 4.22
C ASP A 255 0.54 -28.99 4.10
N ASP A 256 0.08 -29.37 2.90
CA ASP A 256 -1.20 -30.07 2.74
C ASP A 256 -1.18 -31.47 3.40
N ILE A 257 -0.07 -32.21 3.29
CA ILE A 257 0.09 -33.54 3.92
C ILE A 257 0.09 -33.45 5.46
N LEU A 258 0.85 -32.51 6.03
CA LEU A 258 0.89 -32.31 7.49
C LEU A 258 -0.49 -31.92 8.04
N MET A 259 -1.30 -31.22 7.23
CA MET A 259 -2.66 -30.81 7.58
C MET A 259 -3.63 -32.00 7.59
N PHE A 260 -3.51 -32.94 6.66
CA PHE A 260 -4.35 -34.16 6.62
C PHE A 260 -4.01 -35.19 7.71
N ASP A 261 -2.78 -35.20 8.23
CA ASP A 261 -2.36 -36.15 9.27
C ASP A 261 -2.87 -35.80 10.68
N SER A 262 -3.15 -34.52 10.96
CA SER A 262 -3.67 -34.05 12.25
C SER A 262 -5.12 -34.48 12.54
N VAL A 263 -5.83 -35.00 11.54
CA VAL A 263 -7.27 -35.33 11.58
C VAL A 263 -7.45 -36.84 11.81
N SER A 264 -7.51 -37.28 13.08
CA SER A 264 -7.66 -38.70 13.44
C SER A 264 -8.88 -38.95 14.33
N ASN A 265 -9.64 -40.01 14.00
CA ASN A 265 -10.79 -40.62 14.72
C ASN A 265 -12.14 -39.86 14.82
N ASP A 266 -12.41 -38.92 13.92
CA ASP A 266 -13.72 -38.23 13.87
C ASP A 266 -14.74 -38.87 12.92
N ASP A 267 -16.03 -38.61 13.19
CA ASP A 267 -17.18 -38.95 12.35
C ASP A 267 -16.94 -38.45 10.90
N GLN A 268 -17.04 -39.34 9.92
CA GLN A 268 -16.67 -39.10 8.52
C GLN A 268 -17.31 -37.83 7.96
N ALA A 269 -18.55 -37.55 8.35
CA ALA A 269 -19.30 -36.39 7.89
C ALA A 269 -18.69 -35.05 8.36
N VAL A 270 -18.12 -35.01 9.57
CA VAL A 270 -17.43 -33.82 10.11
C VAL A 270 -16.12 -33.59 9.36
N GLN A 271 -15.41 -34.67 9.00
CA GLN A 271 -14.18 -34.59 8.21
C GLN A 271 -14.45 -34.05 6.81
N ASP A 272 -15.45 -34.58 6.12
CA ASP A 272 -15.84 -34.14 4.78
C ASP A 272 -16.28 -32.65 4.78
N MET A 273 -16.95 -32.20 5.85
CA MET A 273 -17.31 -30.79 6.05
C MET A 273 -16.09 -29.88 6.22
N LEU A 274 -15.12 -30.29 7.07
CA LEU A 274 -13.90 -29.49 7.31
C LEU A 274 -13.07 -29.31 6.05
N VAL A 275 -12.90 -30.37 5.25
CA VAL A 275 -12.17 -30.27 3.99
C VAL A 275 -12.91 -29.43 2.97
N SER A 276 -14.24 -29.54 2.91
CA SER A 276 -15.06 -28.66 2.06
C SER A 276 -14.89 -27.18 2.41
N ILE A 277 -14.79 -26.84 3.72
CA ILE A 277 -14.54 -25.47 4.18
C ILE A 277 -13.11 -25.01 3.89
N TYR A 278 -12.11 -25.88 4.07
CA TYR A 278 -10.71 -25.54 3.80
C TYR A 278 -10.42 -25.31 2.32
N THR A 279 -11.05 -26.11 1.48
CA THR A 279 -10.82 -26.12 0.03
C THR A 279 -11.51 -24.96 -0.68
N TYR A 280 -12.57 -24.42 -0.08
CA TYR A 280 -13.26 -23.21 -0.52
C TYR A 280 -12.50 -21.97 -0.03
#